data_AF-A0A383C2Z4-F1
#
_entry.id   AF-A0A383C2Z4-F1
#
_cell.length_a   1.000
_cell.length_b   1.000
_cell.length_c   1.000
_cell.angle_alpha   90.00
_cell.angle_beta   90.00
_cell.angle_gamma   90.00
#
_symmetry.space_group_name_H-M   'P 1'
#
loop_
_entity.id
_entity.type
_entity.pdbx_description
1 polymer ?
#
loop_
_entity_poly.entity_id
_entity_poly.type
_entity_poly.pdbx_seq_one_letter_code
_entity_poly.pdbx_strand_id
1 'polypeptide(L)'
;RLIHIPNGKLFIESLANYGKGFHFIWNEMSVLVTFESNWKKAKVILEKIIKIKSEKFHFNASEMIKKASKKFMIHKTSLEPIIYTKVENSGVELTIRHLCKPRERRDIEQDIWESILEAFEKEIDIEFAYPTIRRYFANEEGKMATRENILLDDKDQ
;
A
#
# COMPACT_ATOMS: atom_id res chain seq x y z
N ARG A 1 14.55 18.72 -14.14
CA ARG A 1 15.96 18.92 -13.68
C ARG A 1 16.89 18.43 -14.79
N LEU A 2 17.96 19.16 -15.08
CA LEU A 2 19.06 18.70 -15.94
C LEU A 2 20.14 18.08 -15.04
N ILE A 3 20.60 16.87 -15.35
CA ILE A 3 21.63 16.15 -14.59
C ILE A 3 22.70 15.70 -15.59
N HIS A 4 23.95 16.07 -15.35
CA HIS A 4 25.08 15.63 -16.15
C HIS A 4 25.76 14.43 -15.49
N ILE A 5 25.92 13.33 -16.22
CA ILE A 5 26.49 12.07 -15.74
C ILE A 5 27.65 11.68 -16.66
N PRO A 6 28.87 11.42 -16.14
CA PRO A 6 29.99 10.94 -16.95
C PRO A 6 29.71 9.57 -17.57
N ASN A 7 30.03 9.39 -18.86
CA ASN A 7 29.73 8.16 -19.60
C ASN A 7 30.30 6.89 -18.95
N GLY A 8 31.52 6.95 -18.38
CA GLY A 8 32.14 5.80 -17.72
C GLY A 8 31.29 5.23 -16.57
N LYS A 9 30.49 6.06 -15.89
CA LYS A 9 29.63 5.63 -14.80
C LYS A 9 28.42 4.81 -15.28
N LEU A 10 27.93 5.06 -16.49
CA LEU A 10 26.78 4.35 -17.06
C LEU A 10 27.05 2.86 -17.34
N PHE A 11 28.31 2.48 -17.52
CA PHE A 11 28.69 1.10 -17.85
C PHE A 11 29.02 0.24 -16.62
N ILE A 12 29.10 0.85 -15.43
CA ILE A 12 29.45 0.14 -14.18
C ILE A 12 28.19 -0.33 -13.47
N GLU A 13 27.10 0.44 -13.55
CA GLU A 13 25.86 0.18 -12.84
C GLU A 13 24.83 -0.57 -13.71
N SER A 14 23.91 -1.30 -13.07
CA SER A 14 22.79 -1.94 -13.78
C SER A 14 21.83 -0.89 -14.35
N LEU A 15 21.56 -0.96 -15.65
CA LEU A 15 20.64 -0.03 -16.32
C LEU A 15 19.20 -0.54 -16.30
N ALA A 16 18.32 0.14 -15.57
CA ALA A 16 16.88 -0.10 -15.62
C ALA A 16 16.22 0.77 -16.71
N ASN A 17 15.72 0.15 -17.78
CA ASN A 17 15.04 0.85 -18.86
C ASN A 17 13.55 0.47 -18.91
N TYR A 18 12.70 1.44 -18.56
CA TYR A 18 11.23 1.27 -18.55
C TYR A 18 10.56 1.51 -19.92
N GLY A 19 11.32 1.94 -20.93
CA GLY A 19 10.82 2.21 -22.28
C GLY A 19 11.17 1.13 -23.31
N LYS A 20 12.18 0.28 -23.06
CA LYS A 20 12.63 -0.74 -24.01
C LYS A 20 12.13 -2.12 -23.58
N GLY A 21 11.15 -2.65 -24.33
CA GLY A 21 10.72 -4.04 -24.20
C GLY A 21 9.37 -4.25 -23.52
N PHE A 22 9.29 -3.94 -22.22
CA PHE A 22 8.08 -4.08 -21.41
C PHE A 22 7.54 -2.68 -21.05
N HIS A 23 6.42 -2.28 -21.65
CA HIS A 23 5.86 -0.91 -21.54
C HIS A 23 5.06 -0.66 -20.26
N PHE A 24 5.09 -1.58 -19.32
CA PHE A 24 4.31 -1.53 -18.09
C PHE A 24 5.24 -1.70 -16.89
N ILE A 25 4.82 -1.17 -15.74
CA ILE A 25 5.51 -1.33 -14.47
C ILE A 25 4.49 -1.72 -13.42
N TRP A 26 4.93 -2.53 -12.45
CA TRP A 26 4.16 -2.72 -11.23
C TRP A 26 4.39 -1.50 -10.37
N ASN A 27 3.30 -0.80 -10.07
CA ASN A 27 3.28 0.31 -9.17
C ASN A 27 2.62 -0.09 -7.86
N GLU A 28 3.17 0.42 -6.76
CA GLU A 28 2.71 0.12 -5.41
C GLU A 28 2.36 1.42 -4.70
N MET A 29 1.20 1.43 -4.03
CA MET A 29 0.72 2.56 -3.24
C MET A 29 0.30 2.05 -1.87
N SER A 30 0.82 2.65 -0.80
CA SER A 30 0.48 2.27 0.57
C SER A 30 -0.57 3.19 1.16
N VAL A 31 -1.57 2.58 1.80
CA VAL A 31 -2.63 3.27 2.54
C VAL A 31 -2.60 2.76 3.98
N LEU A 32 -2.34 3.64 4.95
CA LEU A 32 -2.23 3.26 6.35
C LEU A 32 -3.50 3.66 7.10
N VAL A 33 -4.17 2.69 7.74
CA VAL A 33 -5.38 2.91 8.56
C VAL A 33 -5.10 2.58 10.03
N THR A 34 -5.79 3.23 10.96
CA THR A 34 -5.59 3.02 12.41
C THR A 34 -5.95 1.58 12.84
N PHE A 35 -5.49 1.16 14.03
CA PHE A 35 -5.81 -0.19 14.54
C PHE A 35 -7.27 -0.33 14.96
N GLU A 36 -7.90 0.78 15.33
CA GLU A 36 -9.29 0.93 15.71
C GLU A 36 -10.22 0.87 14.48
N SER A 37 -9.69 1.16 13.30
CA SER A 37 -10.45 1.14 12.05
C SER A 37 -10.78 -0.27 11.57
N ASN A 38 -11.90 -0.39 10.86
CA ASN A 38 -12.28 -1.63 10.19
C ASN A 38 -11.45 -1.85 8.90
N TRP A 39 -10.22 -2.32 9.07
CA TRP A 39 -9.28 -2.55 7.96
C TRP A 39 -9.81 -3.53 6.91
N LYS A 40 -10.69 -4.47 7.28
CA LYS A 40 -11.32 -5.41 6.33
C LYS A 40 -12.27 -4.67 5.41
N LYS A 41 -13.09 -3.77 5.96
CA LYS A 41 -13.99 -2.92 5.17
C LYS A 41 -13.21 -1.96 4.28
N ALA A 42 -12.15 -1.33 4.82
CA ALA A 42 -11.23 -0.51 4.05
C ALA A 42 -10.66 -1.29 2.85
N LYS A 43 -10.17 -2.52 3.07
CA LYS A 43 -9.67 -3.40 2.00
C LYS A 43 -10.72 -3.64 0.91
N VAL A 44 -11.97 -3.95 1.28
CA VAL A 44 -13.06 -4.16 0.32
C VAL A 44 -13.36 -2.89 -0.50
N ILE A 45 -13.32 -1.72 0.14
CA ILE A 45 -13.52 -0.43 -0.55
C ILE A 45 -12.39 -0.20 -1.57
N LEU A 46 -11.13 -0.41 -1.14
CA LEU A 46 -9.98 -0.28 -2.03
C LEU A 46 -10.07 -1.25 -3.22
N GLU A 47 -10.45 -2.51 -2.99
CA GLU A 47 -10.64 -3.52 -4.06
C GLU A 47 -11.68 -3.06 -5.08
N LYS A 48 -12.79 -2.46 -4.63
CA LYS A 48 -13.83 -1.89 -5.52
C LYS A 48 -13.30 -0.73 -6.34
N ILE A 49 -12.60 0.21 -5.70
CA ILE A 49 -12.01 1.38 -6.38
C ILE A 49 -11.05 0.90 -7.47
N ILE A 50 -10.14 0.00 -7.12
CA ILE A 50 -9.14 -0.50 -8.07
C ILE A 50 -9.80 -1.26 -9.21
N LYS A 51 -10.84 -2.05 -8.95
CA LYS A 51 -11.57 -2.76 -10.01
C LYS A 51 -12.16 -1.78 -11.04
N ILE A 52 -12.83 -0.73 -10.56
CA ILE A 52 -13.42 0.32 -11.42
C ILE A 52 -12.33 1.05 -12.21
N LYS A 53 -11.24 1.46 -11.54
CA LYS A 53 -10.13 2.15 -12.20
C LYS A 53 -9.38 1.23 -13.18
N SER A 54 -9.29 -0.06 -12.88
CA SER A 54 -8.65 -1.05 -13.74
C SER A 54 -9.35 -1.23 -15.08
N GLU A 55 -10.67 -1.12 -15.10
CA GLU A 55 -11.46 -1.09 -16.32
C GLU A 55 -11.21 0.21 -17.11
N LYS A 56 -11.23 1.37 -16.42
CA LYS A 56 -10.98 2.70 -17.02
C LYS A 56 -9.59 2.84 -17.65
N PHE A 57 -8.55 2.33 -17.01
CA PHE A 57 -7.16 2.45 -17.47
C PHE A 57 -6.69 1.29 -18.35
N HIS A 58 -7.59 0.37 -18.72
CA HIS A 58 -7.27 -0.80 -19.51
C HIS A 58 -6.04 -1.57 -18.98
N PHE A 59 -5.93 -1.74 -17.65
CA PHE A 59 -4.87 -2.57 -17.06
C PHE A 59 -4.90 -4.02 -17.59
N ASN A 60 -6.03 -4.43 -18.19
CA ASN A 60 -6.22 -5.61 -19.02
C ASN A 60 -5.45 -5.58 -20.37
N ALA A 61 -4.22 -5.09 -20.40
CA ALA A 61 -3.29 -5.29 -21.51
C ALA A 61 -2.80 -6.76 -21.60
N SER A 62 -3.66 -7.72 -21.26
CA SER A 62 -3.33 -9.14 -21.12
C SER A 62 -2.68 -9.71 -22.38
N GLU A 63 -3.06 -9.24 -23.58
CA GLU A 63 -2.44 -9.65 -24.84
C GLU A 63 -1.04 -9.04 -25.05
N MET A 64 -0.86 -7.74 -24.83
CA MET A 64 0.45 -7.09 -24.94
C MET A 64 1.42 -7.64 -23.90
N ILE A 65 0.93 -7.89 -22.69
CA ILE A 65 1.70 -8.44 -21.59
C ILE A 65 2.04 -9.91 -21.83
N LYS A 66 1.13 -10.73 -22.35
CA LYS A 66 1.45 -12.12 -22.76
C LYS A 66 2.54 -12.14 -23.84
N LYS A 67 2.44 -11.27 -24.86
CA LYS A 67 3.46 -11.16 -25.92
C LYS A 67 4.82 -10.72 -25.36
N ALA A 68 4.83 -9.79 -24.40
CA ALA A 68 6.06 -9.31 -23.79
C ALA A 68 6.65 -10.28 -22.76
N SER A 69 5.83 -10.93 -21.91
CA SER A 69 6.23 -11.99 -20.98
C SER A 69 6.90 -13.16 -21.72
N LYS A 70 6.40 -13.55 -22.89
CA LYS A 70 7.04 -14.56 -23.76
C LYS A 70 8.43 -14.11 -24.25
N LYS A 71 8.64 -12.82 -24.50
CA LYS A 71 9.93 -12.26 -24.94
C LYS A 71 10.94 -12.08 -23.80
N PHE A 72 10.47 -11.82 -22.59
CA PHE A 72 11.30 -11.54 -21.41
C PHE A 72 11.35 -12.69 -20.39
N MET A 73 10.83 -13.88 -20.73
CA MET A 73 10.76 -15.06 -19.85
C MET A 73 10.13 -14.75 -18.47
N ILE A 74 9.21 -13.80 -18.41
CA ILE A 74 8.55 -13.43 -17.16
C ILE A 74 7.53 -14.54 -16.85
N HIS A 75 7.83 -15.37 -15.85
CA HIS A 75 6.92 -16.42 -15.39
C HIS A 75 5.58 -15.83 -14.95
N LYS A 76 4.50 -16.60 -15.16
CA LYS A 76 3.06 -16.29 -14.97
C LYS A 76 2.80 -15.41 -13.74
N THR A 77 2.98 -14.10 -13.90
CA THR A 77 2.74 -13.10 -12.85
C THR A 77 1.28 -12.69 -12.95
N SER A 78 0.57 -12.66 -11.82
CA SER A 78 -0.81 -12.16 -11.82
C SER A 78 -0.81 -10.72 -12.32
N LEU A 79 -1.58 -10.48 -13.38
CA LEU A 79 -1.77 -9.15 -13.96
C LEU A 79 -2.89 -8.38 -13.26
N GLU A 80 -3.63 -9.09 -12.40
CA GLU A 80 -4.70 -8.52 -11.63
C GLU A 80 -4.11 -7.67 -10.50
N PRO A 81 -4.72 -6.52 -10.21
CA PRO A 81 -4.33 -5.74 -9.06
C PRO A 81 -4.62 -6.51 -7.77
N ILE A 82 -3.71 -6.41 -6.80
CA ILE A 82 -3.79 -7.13 -5.53
C ILE A 82 -3.54 -6.15 -4.39
N ILE A 83 -4.25 -6.34 -3.28
CA ILE A 83 -4.02 -5.60 -2.04
C ILE A 83 -3.34 -6.50 -1.01
N TYR A 84 -2.12 -6.13 -0.65
CA TYR A 84 -1.39 -6.73 0.46
C TYR A 84 -1.75 -6.04 1.76
N THR A 85 -1.73 -6.81 2.85
CA THR A 85 -2.00 -6.31 4.18
C THR A 85 -0.76 -6.56 5.03
N LYS A 86 -0.24 -5.50 5.65
CA LYS A 86 0.92 -5.53 6.53
C LYS A 86 0.57 -4.75 7.80
N VAL A 87 1.18 -5.11 8.92
CA VAL A 87 1.07 -4.35 10.17
C VAL A 87 2.28 -3.43 10.27
N GLU A 88 2.02 -2.15 10.58
CA GLU A 88 3.01 -1.10 10.78
C GLU A 88 2.88 -0.50 12.18
N ASN A 89 3.82 0.34 12.59
CA ASN A 89 3.89 0.86 13.96
C ASN A 89 2.63 1.60 14.42
N SER A 90 1.95 2.29 13.51
CA SER A 90 0.80 3.15 13.82
C SER A 90 -0.52 2.61 13.27
N GLY A 91 -0.54 1.41 12.67
CA GLY A 91 -1.77 0.86 12.11
C GLY A 91 -1.58 -0.31 11.16
N VAL A 92 -2.61 -0.57 10.35
CA VAL A 92 -2.61 -1.60 9.31
C VAL A 92 -2.34 -0.94 7.96
N GLU A 93 -1.27 -1.35 7.29
CA GLU A 93 -0.88 -0.89 5.96
C GLU A 93 -1.53 -1.78 4.89
N LEU A 94 -2.27 -1.15 3.99
CA LEU A 94 -2.88 -1.76 2.81
C LEU A 94 -2.10 -1.29 1.58
N THR A 95 -1.28 -2.17 1.01
CA THR A 95 -0.48 -1.88 -0.18
C THR A 95 -1.21 -2.33 -1.43
N ILE A 96 -1.62 -1.37 -2.25
CA ILE A 96 -2.25 -1.57 -3.55
C ILE A 96 -1.15 -1.78 -4.59
N ARG A 97 -1.10 -2.98 -5.17
CA ARG A 97 -0.22 -3.27 -6.30
C ARG A 97 -1.04 -3.35 -7.57
N HIS A 98 -0.72 -2.51 -8.55
CA HIS A 98 -1.36 -2.49 -9.86
C HIS A 98 -0.33 -2.32 -10.98
N LEU A 99 -0.72 -2.65 -12.21
CA LEU A 99 0.15 -2.52 -13.36
C LEU A 99 -0.18 -1.24 -14.13
N CYS A 100 0.76 -0.35 -14.38
CA CYS A 100 0.51 0.88 -15.14
C CYS A 100 1.61 1.17 -16.16
N LYS A 101 1.36 2.06 -17.14
CA LYS A 101 2.43 2.57 -17.99
C LYS A 101 3.30 3.56 -17.20
N PRO A 102 4.63 3.60 -17.39
CA PRO A 102 5.50 4.51 -16.66
C PRO A 102 5.11 5.99 -16.75
N ARG A 103 4.59 6.42 -17.90
CA ARG A 103 4.20 7.83 -18.14
C ARG A 103 2.89 8.22 -17.45
N GLU A 104 1.98 7.27 -17.27
CA GLU A 104 0.65 7.49 -16.70
C GLU A 104 0.64 7.25 -15.18
N ARG A 105 1.77 6.82 -14.60
CA ARG A 105 1.89 6.44 -13.18
C ARG A 105 1.33 7.52 -12.24
N ARG A 106 1.74 8.77 -12.42
CA ARG A 106 1.34 9.87 -11.53
C ARG A 106 -0.16 10.18 -11.64
N ASP A 107 -0.67 10.22 -12.86
CA ASP A 107 -2.08 10.54 -13.12
C ASP A 107 -3.00 9.45 -12.54
N ILE A 108 -2.58 8.19 -12.65
CA ILE A 108 -3.28 7.05 -12.08
C ILE A 108 -3.19 7.05 -10.55
N GLU A 109 -2.02 7.31 -9.98
CA GLU A 109 -1.84 7.44 -8.53
C GLU A 109 -2.75 8.52 -7.96
N GLN A 110 -2.86 9.67 -8.63
CA GLN A 110 -3.74 10.75 -8.23
C GLN A 110 -5.22 10.32 -8.29
N ASP A 111 -5.68 9.76 -9.41
CA ASP A 111 -7.08 9.35 -9.57
C ASP A 111 -7.49 8.26 -8.56
N ILE A 112 -6.56 7.37 -8.20
CA ILE A 112 -6.76 6.37 -7.14
C ILE A 112 -6.83 7.06 -5.78
N TRP A 113 -5.88 7.94 -5.43
CA TRP A 113 -5.86 8.61 -4.13
C TRP A 113 -7.10 9.47 -3.88
N GLU A 114 -7.50 10.28 -4.85
CA GLU A 114 -8.71 11.11 -4.73
C GLU A 114 -9.95 10.24 -4.48
N SER A 115 -10.08 9.11 -5.19
CA SER A 115 -11.17 8.17 -4.99
C SER A 115 -11.15 7.50 -3.61
N ILE A 116 -9.95 7.25 -3.06
CA ILE A 116 -9.79 6.67 -1.71
C ILE A 116 -10.21 7.68 -0.66
N LEU A 117 -9.76 8.93 -0.78
CA LEU A 117 -10.11 10.01 0.15
C LEU A 117 -11.63 10.22 0.20
N GLU A 118 -12.28 10.34 -0.96
CA GLU A 118 -13.74 10.48 -1.05
C GLU A 118 -14.51 9.28 -0.50
N ALA A 119 -13.96 8.07 -0.64
CA ALA A 119 -14.60 6.86 -0.15
C ALA A 119 -14.44 6.71 1.37
N PHE A 120 -13.28 7.05 1.92
CA PHE A 120 -13.02 6.95 3.35
C PHE A 120 -13.72 8.07 4.12
N GLU A 121 -13.86 9.27 3.55
CA GLU A 121 -14.63 10.37 4.15
C GLU A 121 -16.12 10.00 4.42
N LYS A 122 -16.68 9.08 3.63
CA LYS A 122 -18.06 8.61 3.80
C LYS A 122 -18.24 7.59 4.91
N GLU A 123 -17.14 7.04 5.44
CA GLU A 123 -17.16 5.92 6.38
C GLU A 123 -16.68 6.38 7.76
N ILE A 124 -17.54 6.18 8.77
CA ILE A 124 -17.23 6.62 10.15
C ILE A 124 -16.23 5.71 10.85
N ASP A 125 -16.07 4.46 10.38
CA ASP A 125 -15.27 3.40 10.99
C ASP A 125 -13.90 3.21 10.34
N ILE A 126 -13.47 4.16 9.51
CA ILE A 126 -12.19 4.11 8.79
C ILE A 126 -11.49 5.47 8.95
N GLU A 127 -10.33 5.44 9.58
CA GLU A 127 -9.49 6.61 9.78
C GLU A 127 -8.07 6.34 9.26
N PHE A 128 -7.47 7.36 8.65
CA PHE A 128 -6.07 7.32 8.27
C PHE A 128 -5.20 7.35 9.52
N ALA A 129 -4.21 6.46 9.56
CA ALA A 129 -3.25 6.51 10.65
C ALA A 129 -2.29 7.68 10.45
N TYR A 130 -1.95 8.28 11.58
CA TYR A 130 -0.86 9.23 11.72
C TYR A 130 0.13 8.65 12.75
N PRO A 131 1.37 9.17 12.82
CA PRO A 131 2.31 8.75 13.85
C PRO A 131 1.74 9.00 15.25
N THR A 132 1.33 7.92 15.91
CA THR A 132 0.70 7.96 17.24
C THR A 132 1.54 7.19 18.25
N ILE A 133 1.62 7.72 19.48
CA ILE A 133 2.25 7.05 20.61
C ILE A 133 1.16 6.76 21.63
N ARG A 134 0.86 5.48 21.87
CA ARG A 134 -0.04 5.08 22.95
C ARG A 134 0.71 5.14 24.28
N ARG A 135 0.21 5.95 25.21
CA ARG A 135 0.63 5.89 26.62
C ARG A 135 -0.23 4.86 27.32
N TYR A 136 0.41 3.84 27.86
CA TYR A 136 -0.24 2.78 28.61
C TYR A 136 -0.13 3.07 30.11
N PHE A 137 -1.26 3.25 30.78
CA PHE A 137 -1.33 3.34 32.23
C PHE A 137 -1.75 1.97 32.78
N ALA A 138 -0.79 1.24 33.37
CA ALA A 138 -1.01 -0.11 33.87
C ALA A 138 -2.15 -0.20 34.92
N ASN A 139 -2.37 0.87 35.68
CA ASN A 139 -3.39 0.94 36.72
C ASN A 139 -4.82 0.92 36.13
N GLU A 140 -5.00 1.51 34.95
CA GLU A 140 -6.31 1.70 34.31
C GLU A 140 -6.58 0.70 33.19
N GLU A 141 -5.55 0.18 32.52
CA GLU A 141 -5.69 -0.72 31.35
C GLU A 141 -4.95 -2.07 31.53
N GLY A 142 -4.49 -2.33 32.76
CA GLY A 142 -3.92 -3.61 33.21
C GLY A 142 -4.79 -4.81 32.86
N LYS A 143 -4.16 -5.92 32.45
CA LYS A 143 -4.82 -7.24 32.57
C LYS A 143 -5.22 -7.42 34.04
N MET A 144 -6.37 -8.03 34.34
CA MET A 144 -6.89 -8.17 35.73
C MET A 144 -5.84 -8.68 36.73
N ALA A 145 -5.00 -9.64 36.31
CA ALA A 145 -3.90 -10.17 37.13
C ALA A 145 -2.84 -9.13 37.57
N THR A 146 -2.67 -8.05 36.80
CA THR A 146 -1.75 -6.95 37.15
C THR A 146 -2.41 -5.94 38.09
N ARG A 147 -3.74 -5.78 38.03
CA ARG A 147 -4.48 -4.91 38.95
C ARG A 147 -4.55 -5.48 40.37
N GLU A 148 -4.71 -6.80 40.50
CA GLU A 148 -4.79 -7.46 41.81
C GLU A 148 -3.45 -7.46 42.57
N ASN A 149 -2.31 -7.65 41.89
CA ASN A 149 -1.00 -7.63 42.54
C ASN A 149 -0.59 -6.23 43.06
N ILE A 150 -1.01 -5.16 42.39
CA ILE A 150 -0.71 -3.77 42.81
C ILE A 150 -1.57 -3.36 44.02
N LEU A 151 -2.82 -3.83 44.09
CA LEU A 151 -3.71 -3.59 45.23
C LEU A 151 -3.35 -4.40 46.50
N LEU A 152 -2.56 -5.47 46.34
CA LEU A 152 -2.01 -6.24 47.47
C LEU A 152 -0.78 -5.55 48.06
N ASP A 153 0.10 -4.97 47.22
CA ASP A 153 1.25 -4.18 47.68
C ASP A 153 0.84 -2.90 48.44
N ASP A 154 -0.29 -2.27 48.09
CA ASP A 154 -0.84 -1.12 48.82
C ASP A 154 -1.55 -1.48 50.15
N LYS A 155 -1.77 -2.77 50.44
CA LYS A 155 -2.37 -3.24 51.71
C LYS A 155 -1.34 -3.71 52.75
N ASP A 156 -0.09 -3.88 52.35
CA ASP A 156 1.02 -4.30 53.21
C ASP A 156 1.93 -3.12 53.63
N GLN A 157 1.48 -1.87 53.45
CA GLN A 157 2.02 -0.64 54.07
C GLN A 157 1.01 -0.03 55.06
#